data_AF-A0AAV0QTS9-F1
#
_entry.id   AF-A0AAV0QTS9-F1
#
_cell.length_a   1.000
_cell.length_b   1.000
_cell.length_c   1.000
_cell.angle_alpha   90.00
_cell.angle_beta   90.00
_cell.angle_gamma   90.00
#
_symmetry.space_group_name_H-M   'P 1'
#
loop_
_entity.id
_entity.type
_entity.pdbx_description
1 polymer ?
#
loop_
_entity_poly.entity_id
_entity_poly.type
_entity_poly.pdbx_seq_one_letter_code
_entity_poly.pdbx_strand_id
1 'polypeptide(L)'
;MSDLNQGAIVSLNESNTGSSSSNSVVESEGFDGIDPNVRSSWNNLEFAITDDAYRFYVDYGNYKGFCVRIYHQSACPKLNNGSNAVYYIKYCCNKEGWRIGSENNPANRGSIDAKAHVRHVPEIRGGCDGAYIRIRWFKQFNCYNIYKWYDVHNHDM
;
A
#
# COMPACT_ATOMS: atom_id res chain seq x y z
N MET A 1 -32.23 2.32 49.99
CA MET A 1 -31.52 3.57 50.36
C MET A 1 -30.71 3.21 51.59
N SER A 2 -29.40 3.00 51.53
CA SER A 2 -28.36 3.74 50.79
C SER A 2 -27.10 2.89 50.67
N ASP A 3 -26.63 2.72 49.44
CA ASP A 3 -25.28 2.26 49.10
C ASP A 3 -24.29 3.44 49.22
N LEU A 4 -23.15 3.19 49.84
CA LEU A 4 -21.94 4.02 49.91
C LEU A 4 -20.80 3.04 50.20
N ASN A 5 -19.59 3.07 49.66
CA ASN A 5 -18.97 3.64 48.46
C ASN A 5 -17.59 2.94 48.37
N GLN A 6 -17.07 2.83 47.14
CA GLN A 6 -15.75 2.40 46.70
C GLN A 6 -14.54 2.75 47.58
N GLY A 7 -13.50 1.91 47.48
CA GLY A 7 -12.13 2.31 47.77
C GLY A 7 -11.10 1.17 47.82
N ALA A 8 -10.81 0.50 46.71
CA ALA A 8 -9.63 -0.38 46.61
C ALA A 8 -8.63 0.23 45.62
N ILE A 9 -7.51 0.68 46.18
CA ILE A 9 -6.37 1.30 45.51
C ILE A 9 -5.45 0.16 45.08
N VAL A 10 -5.16 0.03 43.78
CA VAL A 10 -4.09 -0.84 43.29
C VAL A 10 -3.08 0.05 42.57
N SER A 11 -1.92 0.23 43.23
CA SER A 11 -0.70 0.74 42.63
C SER A 11 0.19 -0.43 42.19
N LEU A 12 1.22 -0.05 41.40
CA LEU A 12 2.33 -0.86 40.87
C LEU A 12 1.99 -1.44 39.48
N ASN A 13 2.72 -1.18 38.40
CA ASN A 13 4.15 -0.91 38.26
C ASN A 13 4.47 -0.44 36.82
N GLU A 14 4.96 0.79 36.66
CA GLU A 14 5.60 1.22 35.41
C GLU A 14 6.98 0.60 35.31
N SER A 15 7.13 -0.39 34.42
CA SER A 15 8.44 -0.92 34.05
C SER A 15 8.97 -0.13 32.87
N ASN A 16 9.80 0.85 33.18
CA ASN A 16 10.72 1.48 32.26
C ASN A 16 11.79 0.45 31.85
N THR A 17 11.78 0.03 30.58
CA THR A 17 12.95 -0.58 29.96
C THR A 17 13.19 0.12 28.64
N GLY A 18 14.13 1.07 28.67
CA GLY A 18 14.76 1.58 27.48
C GLY A 18 15.28 0.44 26.63
N SER A 19 14.92 0.48 25.35
CA SER A 19 15.70 -0.14 24.31
C SER A 19 16.01 0.96 23.31
N SER A 20 17.25 1.44 23.39
CA SER A 20 17.91 2.18 22.33
C SER A 20 17.97 1.27 21.10
N SER A 21 16.86 1.19 20.38
CA SER A 21 16.89 0.74 19.00
C SER A 21 17.41 1.93 18.22
N SER A 22 18.65 1.80 17.72
CA SER A 22 19.15 2.60 16.64
C SER A 22 18.24 2.38 15.43
N ASN A 23 17.08 3.03 15.43
CA ASN A 23 16.32 3.25 14.23
C ASN A 23 17.23 4.15 13.42
N SER A 24 17.84 3.60 12.38
CA SER A 24 18.33 4.39 11.26
C SER A 24 17.10 5.14 10.74
N VAL A 25 16.88 6.32 11.32
CA VAL A 25 16.01 7.34 10.77
C VAL A 25 16.60 7.54 9.38
N VAL A 26 15.91 7.02 8.36
CA VAL A 26 16.07 7.52 7.01
C VAL A 26 15.81 9.01 7.14
N GLU A 27 16.90 9.79 7.15
CA GLU A 27 16.83 11.24 7.14
C GLU A 27 15.92 11.60 5.98
N SER A 28 14.99 12.50 6.24
CA SER A 28 14.00 12.99 5.32
C SER A 28 14.67 13.81 4.21
N GLU A 29 15.44 13.15 3.35
CA GLU A 29 15.59 13.62 1.99
C GLU A 29 14.19 13.50 1.40
N GLY A 30 13.58 14.63 1.03
CA GLY A 30 12.23 14.64 0.49
C GLY A 30 12.10 13.71 -0.72
N PHE A 31 10.87 13.51 -1.19
CA PHE A 31 10.60 12.74 -2.41
C PHE A 31 11.20 13.37 -3.69
N ASP A 32 11.94 14.47 -3.58
CA ASP A 32 12.53 15.25 -4.67
C ASP A 32 13.50 14.44 -5.56
N GLY A 33 14.03 13.31 -5.07
CA GLY A 33 14.89 12.39 -5.83
C GLY A 33 14.19 11.14 -6.39
N ILE A 34 12.92 10.91 -6.06
CA ILE A 34 12.19 9.69 -6.44
C ILE A 34 11.18 10.02 -7.54
N ASP A 35 11.40 9.48 -8.74
CA ASP A 35 10.46 9.57 -9.85
C ASP A 35 9.80 8.20 -10.10
N PRO A 36 8.49 8.05 -9.85
CA PRO A 36 7.73 6.83 -10.15
C PRO A 36 7.93 6.30 -11.58
N ASN A 37 8.19 7.17 -12.56
CA ASN A 37 8.40 6.81 -13.95
C ASN A 37 9.83 6.33 -14.26
N VAL A 38 10.80 6.62 -13.38
CA VAL A 38 12.20 6.21 -13.53
C VAL A 38 12.48 5.05 -12.59
N ARG A 39 12.46 3.82 -13.13
CA ARG A 39 12.62 2.57 -12.35
C ARG A 39 13.85 2.57 -11.43
N SER A 40 14.98 3.13 -11.88
CA SER A 40 16.23 3.17 -11.12
C SER A 40 16.17 4.06 -9.87
N SER A 41 15.17 4.93 -9.75
CA SER A 41 15.01 5.81 -8.58
C SER A 41 14.41 5.09 -7.37
N TRP A 42 13.66 4.00 -7.58
CA TRP A 42 12.92 3.32 -6.51
C TRP A 42 13.12 1.81 -6.42
N ASN A 43 13.70 1.16 -7.44
CA ASN A 43 13.90 -0.30 -7.44
C ASN A 43 14.94 -0.79 -6.41
N ASN A 44 15.82 0.09 -5.94
CA ASN A 44 16.82 -0.20 -4.91
C ASN A 44 16.30 0.09 -3.49
N LEU A 45 15.06 0.57 -3.35
CA LEU A 45 14.46 0.76 -2.04
C LEU A 45 14.17 -0.60 -1.42
N GLU A 46 14.75 -0.81 -0.25
CA GLU A 46 14.70 -2.04 0.54
C GLU A 46 14.01 -1.77 1.86
N PHE A 47 13.09 -2.64 2.24
CA PHE A 47 12.35 -2.54 3.49
C PHE A 47 12.51 -3.83 4.27
N ALA A 48 12.85 -3.75 5.56
CA ALA A 48 13.00 -4.93 6.40
C ALA A 48 11.65 -5.60 6.67
N ILE A 49 10.61 -4.78 6.89
CA ILE A 49 9.24 -5.21 7.15
C ILE A 49 8.24 -4.45 6.27
N THR A 50 7.04 -4.99 6.15
CA THR A 50 5.97 -4.38 5.33
C THR A 50 5.50 -3.03 5.87
N ASP A 51 5.65 -2.78 7.16
CA ASP A 51 5.23 -1.52 7.78
C ASP A 51 6.10 -0.35 7.29
N ASP A 52 7.42 -0.55 7.14
CA ASP A 52 8.32 0.47 6.61
C ASP A 52 7.94 0.87 5.18
N ALA A 53 7.63 -0.12 4.34
CA ALA A 53 7.17 0.11 2.98
C ALA A 53 5.81 0.84 2.93
N TYR A 54 4.92 0.52 3.87
CA TYR A 54 3.64 1.20 4.01
C TYR A 54 3.83 2.67 4.40
N ARG A 55 4.66 2.94 5.42
CA ARG A 55 4.98 4.31 5.87
C ARG A 55 5.59 5.14 4.76
N PHE A 56 6.58 4.58 4.04
CA PHE A 56 7.17 5.22 2.86
C PHE A 56 6.11 5.65 1.84
N TYR A 57 5.17 4.76 1.49
CA TYR A 57 4.15 5.09 0.50
C TYR A 57 3.05 6.02 1.03
N VAL A 58 2.77 5.98 2.34
CA VAL A 58 1.90 6.95 3.01
C VAL A 58 2.51 8.35 2.95
N ASP A 59 3.80 8.48 3.24
CA ASP A 59 4.50 9.77 3.16
C ASP A 59 4.51 10.30 1.72
N TYR A 60 4.71 9.41 0.74
CA TYR A 60 4.60 9.74 -0.68
C TYR A 60 3.19 10.21 -1.04
N GLY A 61 2.17 9.49 -0.57
CA GLY A 61 0.77 9.85 -0.77
C GLY A 61 0.46 11.22 -0.18
N ASN A 62 0.90 11.49 1.05
CA ASN A 62 0.73 12.78 1.70
C ASN A 62 1.39 13.92 0.91
N TYR A 63 2.61 13.70 0.42
CA TYR A 63 3.31 14.65 -0.46
C TYR A 63 2.54 14.92 -1.76
N LYS A 64 1.88 13.90 -2.33
CA LYS A 64 1.06 14.02 -3.56
C LYS A 64 -0.40 14.43 -3.32
N GLY A 65 -0.90 14.46 -2.09
CA GLY A 65 -2.28 14.81 -1.77
C GLY A 65 -3.28 13.65 -1.75
N PHE A 66 -2.84 12.42 -1.46
CA PHE A 66 -3.73 11.26 -1.32
C PHE A 66 -3.40 10.34 -0.14
N CYS A 67 -4.43 9.73 0.43
CA CYS A 67 -4.26 8.71 1.47
C CYS A 67 -4.07 7.32 0.86
N VAL A 68 -3.38 6.42 1.55
CA VAL A 68 -3.10 5.05 1.09
C VAL A 68 -4.02 4.03 1.78
N ARG A 69 -4.39 2.96 1.06
CA ARG A 69 -5.00 1.74 1.60
C ARG A 69 -4.24 0.49 1.17
N ILE A 70 -4.35 -0.57 1.97
CA ILE A 70 -3.92 -1.92 1.57
C ILE A 70 -4.99 -2.49 0.64
N TYR A 71 -4.64 -2.72 -0.62
CA TYR A 71 -5.59 -3.28 -1.60
C TYR A 71 -5.58 -4.80 -1.58
N HIS A 72 -4.40 -5.40 -1.51
CA HIS A 72 -4.25 -6.85 -1.55
C HIS A 72 -2.97 -7.27 -0.84
N GLN A 73 -3.05 -8.36 -0.08
CA GLN A 73 -1.93 -8.99 0.59
C GLN A 73 -1.97 -10.50 0.32
N SER A 74 -0.80 -11.11 0.15
CA SER A 74 -0.69 -12.56 0.01
C SER A 74 0.43 -13.09 0.88
N ALA A 75 0.08 -13.99 1.79
CA ALA A 75 1.04 -14.78 2.54
C ALA A 75 1.55 -15.95 1.69
N CYS A 76 2.79 -16.37 1.92
CA CYS A 76 3.29 -17.62 1.34
C CYS A 76 3.85 -18.53 2.44
N PRO A 77 3.10 -19.53 2.90
CA PRO A 77 3.52 -20.44 3.97
C PRO A 77 4.82 -21.21 3.64
N LYS A 78 5.05 -21.47 2.34
CA LYS A 78 6.23 -22.22 1.84
C LYS A 78 7.53 -21.42 1.90
N LEU A 79 7.45 -20.09 1.94
CA LEU A 79 8.64 -19.24 1.88
C LEU A 79 9.34 -19.12 3.23
N ASN A 80 8.68 -19.48 4.33
CA ASN A 80 9.19 -19.17 5.65
C ASN A 80 8.83 -20.19 6.74
N ASN A 81 9.07 -21.48 6.48
CA ASN A 81 8.96 -22.59 7.46
C ASN A 81 7.67 -22.59 8.31
N GLY A 82 6.51 -22.25 7.71
CA GLY A 82 5.23 -22.21 8.42
C GLY A 82 4.89 -20.88 9.11
N SER A 83 5.78 -19.88 9.09
CA SER A 83 5.41 -18.52 9.50
C SER A 83 4.55 -17.85 8.42
N ASN A 84 3.51 -17.13 8.86
CA ASN A 84 2.51 -16.49 7.99
C ASN A 84 3.04 -15.19 7.35
N ALA A 85 4.30 -15.21 6.91
CA ALA A 85 4.98 -14.04 6.36
C ALA A 85 4.34 -13.63 5.04
N VAL A 86 4.07 -12.33 4.91
CA VAL A 86 3.48 -11.75 3.70
C VAL A 86 4.53 -11.77 2.60
N TYR A 87 4.25 -12.43 1.47
CA TYR A 87 5.17 -12.43 0.33
C TYR A 87 4.97 -11.24 -0.59
N TYR A 88 3.75 -10.70 -0.61
CA TYR A 88 3.32 -9.71 -1.59
C TYR A 88 2.28 -8.77 -1.00
N ILE A 89 2.45 -7.46 -1.22
CA ILE A 89 1.44 -6.45 -0.90
C ILE A 89 1.30 -5.45 -2.05
N LYS A 90 0.06 -5.05 -2.31
CA LYS A 90 -0.29 -3.91 -3.14
C LYS A 90 -0.90 -2.81 -2.27
N TYR A 91 -0.27 -1.64 -2.27
CA TYR A 91 -0.78 -0.43 -1.64
C TYR A 91 -1.36 0.49 -2.72
N CYS A 92 -2.52 1.09 -2.50
CA CYS A 92 -3.22 1.93 -3.48
C CYS A 92 -3.71 3.23 -2.85
N CYS A 93 -3.95 4.24 -3.67
CA CYS A 93 -4.70 5.43 -3.25
C CYS A 93 -6.09 5.02 -2.71
N ASN A 94 -6.51 5.62 -1.59
CA ASN A 94 -7.76 5.36 -0.89
C ASN A 94 -8.97 6.11 -1.48
N LYS A 95 -8.76 7.15 -2.29
CA LYS A 95 -9.85 7.92 -2.90
C LYS A 95 -10.73 7.04 -3.78
N GLU A 96 -12.00 7.43 -3.88
CA GLU A 96 -12.89 6.89 -4.90
C GLU A 96 -12.42 7.34 -6.29
N GLY A 97 -12.58 6.49 -7.28
CA GLY A 97 -12.27 6.79 -8.66
C GLY A 97 -13.16 6.01 -9.61
N TRP A 98 -13.01 6.29 -10.89
CA TRP A 98 -13.89 5.76 -11.92
C TRP A 98 -13.19 4.64 -12.68
N ARG A 99 -13.88 3.51 -12.85
CA ARG A 99 -13.37 2.41 -13.67
C ARG A 99 -14.14 2.38 -14.99
N ILE A 100 -13.40 2.37 -16.10
CA ILE A 100 -13.96 2.07 -17.41
C ILE A 100 -14.49 0.63 -17.36
N GLY A 101 -15.76 0.42 -17.69
CA GLY A 101 -16.36 -0.91 -17.77
C GLY A 101 -15.56 -1.83 -18.70
N SER A 102 -15.45 -3.12 -18.36
CA SER A 102 -14.57 -4.07 -19.08
C SER A 102 -14.83 -4.17 -20.59
N GLU A 103 -16.06 -3.89 -21.03
CA GLU A 103 -16.49 -3.90 -22.42
C GLU A 103 -15.97 -2.69 -23.23
N ASN A 104 -15.63 -1.59 -22.55
CA ASN A 104 -15.06 -0.38 -23.16
C ASN A 104 -13.52 -0.40 -23.21
N ASN A 105 -12.87 -1.41 -22.61
CA ASN A 105 -11.41 -1.56 -22.68
C ASN A 105 -11.00 -1.87 -24.14
N PRO A 106 -10.17 -1.05 -24.80
CA PRO A 106 -9.72 -1.30 -26.16
C PRO A 106 -9.00 -2.64 -26.32
N ALA A 107 -8.42 -3.21 -25.25
CA ALA A 107 -7.80 -4.53 -25.26
C ALA A 107 -8.82 -5.69 -25.34
N ASN A 108 -10.10 -5.45 -25.01
CA ASN A 108 -11.18 -6.44 -25.13
C ASN A 108 -11.98 -6.29 -26.43
N ARG A 109 -11.63 -5.32 -27.30
CA ARG A 109 -12.19 -5.24 -28.66
C ARG A 109 -11.54 -6.34 -29.50
N GLY A 110 -12.08 -7.55 -29.40
CA GLY A 110 -11.83 -8.60 -30.38
C GLY A 110 -12.08 -8.06 -31.79
N SER A 111 -11.23 -8.50 -32.72
CA SER A 111 -11.25 -8.22 -34.17
C SER A 111 -12.67 -7.93 -34.70
N ILE A 112 -12.85 -6.74 -35.26
CA ILE A 112 -14.14 -6.24 -35.74
C ILE A 112 -14.54 -7.00 -37.01
N ASP A 113 -15.52 -7.89 -36.87
CA ASP A 113 -16.56 -8.13 -37.87
C ASP A 113 -17.91 -8.18 -37.14
N ALA A 114 -18.35 -7.04 -36.62
CA ALA A 114 -19.78 -6.80 -36.36
C ALA A 114 -20.02 -5.33 -36.02
N LYS A 115 -21.00 -4.73 -36.68
CA LYS A 115 -21.74 -3.54 -36.23
C LYS A 115 -22.50 -3.85 -34.92
N ALA A 116 -21.81 -4.27 -33.87
CA ALA A 116 -22.40 -4.33 -32.54
C ALA A 116 -22.53 -2.90 -32.03
N HIS A 117 -23.75 -2.47 -31.69
CA HIS A 117 -23.95 -1.23 -30.95
C HIS A 117 -23.11 -1.32 -29.68
N VAL A 118 -21.99 -0.60 -29.65
CA VAL A 118 -21.13 -0.45 -28.47
C VAL A 118 -22.03 0.13 -27.39
N ARG A 119 -22.46 -0.72 -26.45
CA ARG A 119 -23.18 -0.26 -25.28
C ARG A 119 -22.16 0.54 -24.48
N HIS A 120 -22.34 1.86 -24.42
CA HIS A 120 -21.50 2.70 -23.59
C HIS A 120 -21.77 2.31 -22.13
N VAL A 121 -20.97 1.38 -21.60
CA VAL A 121 -21.08 1.00 -20.19
C VAL A 121 -20.66 2.22 -19.38
N PRO A 122 -21.54 2.77 -18.52
CA PRO A 122 -21.20 3.94 -17.73
C PRO A 122 -20.01 3.64 -16.83
N GLU A 123 -19.22 4.67 -16.54
CA GLU A 123 -18.13 4.57 -15.58
C GLU A 123 -18.67 4.04 -14.24
N ILE A 124 -18.04 2.97 -13.74
CA ILE A 124 -18.47 2.35 -12.49
C ILE A 124 -17.68 3.03 -11.37
N ARG A 125 -18.41 3.56 -10.37
CA ARG A 125 -17.83 4.10 -9.14
C ARG A 125 -17.06 2.98 -8.42
N GLY A 126 -15.77 3.19 -8.19
CA GLY A 126 -14.90 2.24 -7.50
C GLY A 126 -13.83 2.95 -6.66
N GLY A 127 -12.87 2.19 -6.13
CA GLY A 127 -11.67 2.76 -5.54
C GLY A 127 -10.61 3.06 -6.60
N CYS A 128 -9.77 4.07 -6.35
CA CYS A 128 -8.63 4.38 -7.20
C CYS A 128 -7.73 3.17 -7.38
N ASP A 129 -7.46 2.77 -8.63
CA ASP A 129 -6.61 1.61 -8.93
C ASP A 129 -5.42 1.93 -9.82
N GLY A 130 -5.30 3.19 -10.25
CA GLY A 130 -4.22 3.64 -11.13
C GLY A 130 -2.94 4.04 -10.38
N ALA A 131 -3.07 4.60 -9.17
CA ALA A 131 -1.94 4.94 -8.31
C ALA A 131 -1.68 3.87 -7.25
N TYR A 132 -0.59 3.12 -7.41
CA TYR A 132 -0.21 2.04 -6.51
C TYR A 132 1.29 1.69 -6.58
N ILE A 133 1.80 1.14 -5.48
CA ILE A 133 3.04 0.36 -5.48
C ILE A 133 2.76 -1.10 -5.18
N ARG A 134 3.67 -1.96 -5.64
CA ARG A 134 3.71 -3.37 -5.27
C ARG A 134 5.06 -3.72 -4.70
N ILE A 135 5.03 -4.31 -3.51
CA ILE A 135 6.21 -4.86 -2.86
C ILE A 135 6.18 -6.39 -2.90
N ARG A 136 7.37 -6.98 -2.89
CA ARG A 136 7.56 -8.42 -2.82
C ARG A 136 8.73 -8.73 -1.91
N TRP A 137 8.62 -9.82 -1.15
CA TRP A 137 9.72 -10.35 -0.36
C TRP A 137 10.76 -11.05 -1.25
N PHE A 138 12.03 -10.66 -1.09
CA PHE A 138 13.17 -11.27 -1.74
C PHE A 138 13.99 -12.07 -0.73
N LYS A 139 13.87 -13.41 -0.82
CA LYS A 139 14.55 -14.32 0.12
C LYS A 139 16.07 -14.17 0.13
N GLN A 140 16.68 -13.82 -1.01
CA GLN A 140 18.13 -13.68 -1.15
C GLN A 140 18.69 -12.52 -0.32
N PHE A 141 17.94 -11.42 -0.22
CA PHE A 141 18.34 -10.20 0.48
C PHE A 141 17.63 -10.04 1.82
N ASN A 142 16.68 -10.92 2.12
CA ASN A 142 15.88 -10.90 3.35
C ASN A 142 15.18 -9.54 3.56
N CYS A 143 14.65 -8.97 2.48
CA CYS A 143 13.98 -7.68 2.47
C CYS A 143 12.79 -7.66 1.49
N TYR A 144 11.97 -6.62 1.57
CA TYR A 144 10.97 -6.28 0.56
C TYR A 144 11.53 -5.21 -0.37
N ASN A 145 11.24 -5.33 -1.67
CA ASN A 145 11.50 -4.26 -2.64
C ASN A 145 10.23 -3.88 -3.40
N ILE A 146 10.17 -2.63 -3.84
CA ILE A 146 9.20 -2.19 -4.83
C ILE A 146 9.60 -2.77 -6.18
N TYR A 147 8.68 -3.47 -6.85
CA TYR A 147 8.93 -4.01 -8.19
C TYR A 147 8.02 -3.41 -9.26
N LYS A 148 6.93 -2.75 -8.85
CA LYS A 148 6.04 -1.95 -9.69
C LYS A 148 5.58 -0.71 -8.95
N TRP A 149 5.59 0.42 -9.66
CA TRP A 149 5.04 1.70 -9.23
C TRP A 149 4.23 2.27 -10.39
N TYR A 150 3.00 2.69 -10.12
CA TYR A 150 2.18 3.49 -11.02
C TYR A 150 1.63 4.69 -10.25
N ASP A 151 1.62 5.87 -10.88
CA ASP A 151 1.27 7.13 -10.22
C ASP A 151 0.12 7.89 -10.92
N VAL A 152 -0.57 7.23 -11.85
CA VAL A 152 -1.65 7.84 -12.62
C VAL A 152 -2.97 7.57 -11.90
N HIS A 153 -3.63 8.61 -11.40
CA HIS A 153 -4.94 8.48 -10.74
C HIS A 153 -6.09 8.44 -11.76
N ASN A 154 -7.17 7.76 -11.40
CA ASN A 154 -8.44 7.73 -12.15
C ASN A 154 -9.52 8.59 -11.48
N HIS A 155 -9.07 9.64 -10.79
CA HIS A 155 -9.86 10.67 -10.14
C HIS A 155 -9.00 11.93 -10.02
N ASP A 156 -9.63 13.04 -9.69
CA ASP A 156 -8.95 14.31 -9.45
C ASP A 156 -8.16 14.28 -8.13
N MET A 157 -7.01 14.94 -8.12
CA MET A 157 -6.09 14.99 -6.98
C MET A 157 -6.44 16.10 -5.99
#